data_AF-A0A920JQD0-F1
#
_entry.id   AF-A0A920JQD0-F1
#
_cell.length_a   1.000
_cell.length_b   1.000
_cell.length_c   1.000
_cell.angle_alpha   90.00
_cell.angle_beta   90.00
_cell.angle_gamma   90.00
#
_symmetry.space_group_name_H-M   'P 1'
#
loop_
_entity.id
_entity.type
_entity.pdbx_description
1 polymer ?
#
loop_
_entity_poly.entity_id
_entity_poly.type
_entity_poly.pdbx_seq_one_letter_code
_entity_poly.pdbx_strand_id
1 'polypeptide(L)' 'MIFQPIKTQEGKSLILDRELYTIEGIKVDKELLLSDKFILNVWASWCITCLVEHPFLKEISDLKNVPVMGH' A
#
# COMPACT_ATOMS: atom_id res chain seq x y z
N MET A 1 -9.55 -0.12 28.67
CA MET A 1 -9.57 -0.36 27.21
C MET A 1 -8.42 -1.31 26.90
N ILE A 2 -8.71 -2.55 26.52
CA ILE A 2 -7.68 -3.59 26.34
C ILE A 2 -7.19 -3.49 24.90
N PHE A 3 -5.98 -2.97 24.69
CA PHE A 3 -5.31 -3.05 23.39
C PHE A 3 -4.99 -4.53 23.12
N GLN A 4 -5.69 -5.15 22.18
CA GLN A 4 -5.27 -6.46 21.68
C GLN A 4 -4.03 -6.26 20.79
N PRO A 5 -2.97 -7.07 20.96
CA PRO A 5 -1.81 -6.99 20.09
C PRO A 5 -2.23 -7.31 18.67
N ILE A 6 -1.86 -6.42 17.73
CA ILE A 6 -2.06 -6.63 16.30
C ILE A 6 -1.26 -7.86 15.91
N LYS A 7 -1.94 -8.98 15.65
CA LYS A 7 -1.29 -10.18 15.10
C LYS A 7 -1.04 -9.92 13.62
N THR A 8 0.21 -10.02 13.19
CA THR A 8 0.52 -10.04 11.75
C THR A 8 -0.16 -11.26 11.14
N GLN A 9 -0.94 -11.07 10.07
CA GLN A 9 -1.41 -12.22 9.28
C GLN A 9 -0.20 -12.91 8.63
N GLU A 10 -0.21 -14.24 8.55
CA GLU A 10 0.71 -14.93 7.65
C GLU A 10 0.48 -14.41 6.23
N GLY A 11 1.54 -13.90 5.60
CA GLY A 11 1.45 -13.25 4.29
C GLY A 11 0.96 -14.23 3.23
N LYS A 12 -0.08 -13.86 2.48
CA LYS A 12 -0.41 -14.55 1.22
C LYS A 12 0.62 -14.11 0.19
N SER A 13 1.21 -15.06 -0.54
CA SER A 13 2.16 -14.74 -1.60
C SER A 13 1.49 -13.82 -2.63
N LEU A 14 2.14 -12.70 -2.95
CA LEU A 14 1.61 -11.70 -3.87
C LEU A 14 1.75 -12.24 -5.31
N ILE A 15 0.69 -12.81 -5.85
CA ILE A 15 0.65 -13.24 -7.26
C ILE A 15 0.28 -12.01 -8.10
N LEU A 16 1.27 -11.44 -8.77
CA LEU A 16 1.07 -10.34 -9.72
C LEU A 16 0.62 -10.89 -11.07
N ASP A 17 -0.70 -11.08 -11.23
CA ASP A 17 -1.37 -11.47 -12.47
C ASP A 17 -1.40 -10.36 -13.51
N ARG A 18 -1.08 -9.12 -13.10
CA ARG A 18 -1.03 -7.93 -13.96
C ARG A 18 0.26 -7.16 -13.77
N GLU A 19 0.60 -6.37 -14.78
CA GLU A 19 1.67 -5.39 -14.71
C GLU A 19 1.18 -4.16 -13.97
N LEU A 20 2.00 -3.65 -13.05
CA LEU A 20 1.72 -2.44 -12.30
C LEU A 20 2.46 -1.27 -12.95
N TYR A 21 1.82 -0.11 -12.93
CA TYR A 21 2.33 1.12 -13.51
C TYR A 21 2.17 2.25 -12.50
N THR A 22 3.12 3.18 -12.46
CA THR A 22 2.97 4.41 -11.69
C THR A 22 1.93 5.33 -12.33
N ILE A 23 1.57 6.42 -11.64
CA ILE A 23 0.63 7.42 -12.17
C ILE A 23 1.20 8.10 -13.43
N GLU A 24 2.53 8.16 -13.55
CA GLU A 24 3.27 8.64 -14.72
C GLU A 24 3.36 7.60 -15.85
N GLY A 25 2.77 6.41 -15.67
CA GLY A 25 2.78 5.31 -16.65
C GLY A 25 4.08 4.52 -16.68
N ILE A 26 4.95 4.65 -15.67
CA ILE A 26 6.22 3.90 -15.60
C ILE A 26 5.93 2.50 -15.06
N LYS A 27 6.41 1.46 -15.73
CA LYS A 27 6.27 0.08 -15.26
C LYS A 27 6.98 -0.11 -13.92
N VAL A 28 6.27 -0.61 -12.92
CA VAL A 28 6.82 -0.94 -11.61
C VAL A 28 7.49 -2.31 -11.68
N ASP A 29 8.74 -2.37 -11.21
CA ASP A 29 9.50 -3.61 -11.15
C ASP A 29 8.95 -4.53 -10.05
N LYS A 30 8.68 -5.80 -10.40
CA LYS A 30 8.15 -6.80 -9.46
C LYS A 30 9.16 -7.16 -8.39
N GLU A 31 10.45 -7.18 -8.71
CA GLU A 31 11.51 -7.45 -7.73
C GLU A 31 11.53 -6.39 -6.63
N LEU A 32 11.22 -5.12 -6.97
CA LEU A 32 11.13 -4.04 -6.01
C LEU A 32 10.00 -4.25 -4.99
N LEU A 33 8.87 -4.78 -5.44
CA LEU A 33 7.70 -5.09 -4.60
C LEU A 33 7.92 -6.32 -3.70
N LEU A 34 8.79 -7.24 -4.10
CA LEU A 34 9.09 -8.45 -3.34
C LEU A 34 10.24 -8.28 -2.36
N SER A 35 11.11 -7.29 -2.60
CA SER A 35 12.33 -7.07 -1.82
C SER A 35 12.13 -6.13 -0.65
N ASP A 36 11.13 -5.24 -0.70
CA ASP A 36 10.95 -4.19 0.30
C ASP A 36 9.51 -4.05 0.78
N LYS A 37 9.34 -3.46 1.97
CA LYS A 37 8.00 -3.21 2.53
C LYS A 37 7.40 -1.99 1.85
N PHE A 38 6.15 -2.10 1.41
CA PHE A 38 5.38 -0.99 0.86
C PHE A 38 3.93 -1.06 1.32
N ILE A 39 3.23 0.06 1.27
CA ILE A 39 1.79 0.16 1.53
C ILE A 39 1.10 0.24 0.17
N LEU A 40 0.25 -0.74 -0.14
CA LEU A 40 -0.64 -0.66 -1.30
C LEU A 40 -1.94 0.04 -0.90
N ASN A 41 -2.18 1.20 -1.48
CA ASN A 41 -3.42 1.97 -1.32
C ASN A 41 -4.31 1.74 -2.55
N VAL A 42 -5.44 1.05 -2.38
CA VAL A 42 -6.41 0.78 -3.46
C VAL A 42 -7.56 1.76 -3.32
N TRP A 43 -7.79 2.60 -4.33
CA TRP A 43 -8.83 3.63 -4.27
C TRP A 43 -9.72 3.60 -5.51
N ALA A 44 -10.87 4.26 -5.42
CA ALA A 44 -11.80 4.42 -6.53
C ALA A 44 -12.30 5.86 -6.58
N SER A 45 -12.71 6.31 -7.78
CA SER A 45 -13.23 7.67 -7.99
C SER A 45 -14.45 8.01 -7.12
N TRP A 46 -15.15 6.99 -6.62
CA TRP A 46 -16.36 7.12 -5.81
C TRP A 46 -16.20 6.70 -4.34
N CYS A 47 -14.95 6.70 -3.86
CA CYS A 47 -14.62 6.30 -2.50
C CYS A 47 -14.46 7.52 -1.58
N ILE A 48 -15.53 7.93 -0.89
CA ILE A 48 -15.48 9.03 0.09
C ILE A 48 -14.50 8.73 1.24
N THR A 49 -14.44 7.48 1.69
CA THR A 49 -13.55 7.05 2.77
C THR A 49 -12.07 7.19 2.40
N CYS A 50 -11.74 7.02 1.12
CA CYS A 50 -10.38 7.16 0.60
C CYS A 50 -9.84 8.59 0.81
N LEU A 51 -10.70 9.61 0.84
CA LEU A 51 -10.28 10.99 1.13
C LEU A 51 -9.72 11.16 2.55
N VAL A 52 -10.22 10.36 3.50
CA VAL A 52 -9.74 10.36 4.89
C VAL A 52 -8.53 9.46 5.06
N GLU A 53 -8.48 8.34 4.32
CA GLU A 53 -7.36 7.40 4.39
C GLU A 53 -6.09 7.95 3.75
N HIS A 54 -6.17 8.70 2.66
CA HIS A 54 -4.98 9.18 1.94
C HIS A 54 -4.03 10.04 2.81
N PRO A 55 -4.50 11.08 3.54
CA PRO A 55 -3.64 11.85 4.43
C PRO A 55 -3.00 11.00 5.54
N PHE A 56 -3.77 10.07 6.10
CA PHE A 56 -3.31 9.19 7.18
C PHE A 56 -2.23 8.20 6.72
N LEU A 57 -2.43 7.57 5.55
CA LEU A 57 -1.43 6.67 4.97
C LEU A 57 -0.15 7.41 4.61
N LYS A 58 -0.25 8.68 4.17
CA LYS A 58 0.92 9.53 3.93
C LYS A 58 1.70 9.84 5.22
N GLU A 59 1.00 10.13 6.31
CA GLU A 59 1.65 10.32 7.61
C GLU A 59 2.40 9.06 8.06
N ILE A 60 1.81 7.88 7.90
CA ILE A 60 2.47 6.60 8.21
C ILE A 60 3.69 6.37 7.32
N SER A 61 3.57 6.64 6.02
CA SER A 61 4.67 6.55 5.05
C SER A 61 5.88 7.35 5.51
N ASP A 62 5.65 8.61 5.88
CA ASP A 62 6.69 9.54 6.31
C ASP A 62 7.31 9.10 7.65
N LEU A 63 6.49 8.65 8.61
CA LEU A 63 6.96 8.21 9.93
C LEU A 63 7.72 6.88 9.91
N LYS A 64 7.37 5.97 9.01
CA LYS A 64 7.95 4.61 8.93
C LYS A 64 8.92 4.44 7.78
N ASN A 65 9.11 5.47 6.95
CA ASN A 65 9.90 5.42 5.72
C ASN A 65 9.48 4.23 4.82
N VAL A 66 8.17 4.05 4.66
CA VAL A 66 7.57 2.96 3.86
C VAL A 66 6.81 3.58 2.69
N PRO A 67 7.20 3.32 1.42
CA PRO A 67 6.54 3.93 0.27
C PRO A 67 5.08 3.50 0.15
N VAL A 68 4.20 4.46 -0.17
CA VAL A 68 2.79 4.21 -0.50
C VAL A 68 2.64 4.18 -2.02
N MET A 69 2.08 3.10 -2.55
CA MET A 69 1.75 2.95 -3.96
C MET A 69 0.23 2.94 -4.14
N GLY A 70 -0.28 3.79 -5.03
CA GLY A 70 -1.69 3.82 -5.38
C GLY A 70 -2.04 2.84 -6.50
N HIS A 71 -3.19 2.18 -6.41
CA HIS A 71 -3.86 1.49 -7.52
C HIS A 71 -5.26 2.06 -7.72
#